data_AF-A0A3L7A7A5-F1
#
_entry.id   AF-A0A3L7A7A5-F1
#
_cell.length_a   1.000
_cell.length_b   1.000
_cell.length_c   1.000
_cell.angle_alpha   90.00
_cell.angle_beta   90.00
_cell.angle_gamma   90.00
#
_symmetry.space_group_name_H-M   'P 1'
#
loop_
_entity.id
_entity.type
_entity.pdbx_description
1 polymer ?
#
loop_
_entity_poly.entity_id
_entity_poly.type
_entity_poly.pdbx_seq_one_letter_code
_entity_poly.pdbx_strand_id
1 'polypeptide(L)' 'MTLALEKLANDPWYPSLRSHKHVAVNDEEGAGVFGSYVEHHTPGAWRLLWRYGPGPREITVLGVGPHP' A
#
# COMPACT_ATOMS: atom_id res chain seq x y z
N MET A 1 8.05 9.56 -2.78
CA MET A 1 6.81 9.11 -3.47
C MET A 1 7.09 8.23 -4.69
N THR A 2 7.80 8.72 -5.73
CA THR A 2 8.05 7.96 -6.98
C THR A 2 8.66 6.57 -6.74
N LEU A 3 9.73 6.51 -5.93
CA LEU A 3 10.39 5.24 -5.58
C LEU A 3 9.46 4.22 -4.90
N ALA A 4 8.49 4.67 -4.11
CA ALA A 4 7.56 3.79 -3.42
C ALA A 4 6.53 3.18 -4.38
N LEU A 5 6.06 3.94 -5.37
CA LEU A 5 5.17 3.44 -6.42
C LEU A 5 5.91 2.47 -7.35
N GLU A 6 7.15 2.78 -7.72
CA GLU A 6 7.99 1.87 -8.51
C GLU A 6 8.22 0.55 -7.79
N LYS A 7 8.55 0.59 -6.49
CA LYS A 7 8.67 -0.61 -5.66
C LYS A 7 7.35 -1.36 -5.59
N LEU A 8 6.24 -0.68 -5.30
CA LEU A 8 4.92 -1.30 -5.19
C LEU A 8 4.51 -2.03 -6.49
N ALA A 9 4.79 -1.43 -7.65
CA ALA A 9 4.46 -2.01 -8.95
C ALA A 9 5.29 -3.25 -9.28
N ASN A 10 6.54 -3.34 -8.80
CA ASN A 10 7.44 -4.46 -9.08
C ASN A 10 7.37 -5.57 -8.02
N ASP A 11 7.35 -5.18 -6.74
CA ASP A 11 7.30 -6.06 -5.58
C ASP A 11 6.54 -5.39 -4.43
N PRO A 12 5.24 -5.70 -4.25
CA PRO A 12 4.45 -5.12 -3.18
C PRO A 12 4.94 -5.49 -1.78
N TRP A 13 5.85 -6.46 -1.64
CA TRP A 13 6.43 -6.90 -0.37
C TRP A 13 7.87 -6.43 -0.17
N TYR A 14 8.34 -5.50 -1.02
CA TYR A 14 9.69 -4.96 -0.91
C TYR A 14 9.95 -4.45 0.51
N PRO A 15 11.08 -4.81 1.17
CA PRO A 15 11.26 -4.61 2.62
C PRO A 15 11.02 -3.18 3.13
N SER A 16 11.37 -2.15 2.33
CA SER A 16 11.17 -0.75 2.72
C SER A 16 9.71 -0.31 2.72
N LEU A 17 8.82 -1.01 2.02
CA LEU A 17 7.38 -0.69 1.98
C LEU A 17 6.68 -1.11 3.27
N ARG A 18 7.20 -2.13 3.97
CA ARG A 18 6.59 -2.75 5.17
C ARG A 18 5.06 -2.93 5.01
N SER A 19 4.68 -3.49 3.86
CA SER A 19 3.30 -3.73 3.51
C SER A 19 2.63 -4.64 4.54
N HIS A 20 1.44 -4.28 4.98
CA HIS A 20 0.66 -5.08 5.92
C HIS A 20 -0.83 -4.92 5.61
N LYS A 21 -1.60 -5.98 5.86
CA LYS A 21 -3.05 -5.97 5.66
C LYS A 21 -3.69 -5.05 6.70
N HIS A 22 -4.53 -4.12 6.26
CA HIS A 22 -5.40 -3.34 7.13
C HIS A 22 -6.59 -4.20 7.55
N VAL A 23 -6.54 -4.72 8.78
CA VAL A 23 -7.55 -5.65 9.32
C VAL A 23 -8.90 -4.97 9.63
N ALA A 24 -8.90 -3.64 9.76
CA ALA A 24 -10.09 -2.85 10.13
C ALA A 24 -10.93 -2.39 8.94
N VAL A 25 -10.45 -2.56 7.70
CA VAL A 25 -11.22 -2.21 6.50
C VAL A 25 -12.02 -3.44 6.09
N ASN A 26 -13.34 -3.37 6.24
CA ASN A 26 -14.24 -4.36 5.66
C ASN A 26 -14.11 -4.28 4.14
N ASP A 27 -13.36 -5.22 3.58
CA ASP A 27 -13.26 -5.42 2.15
C ASP A 27 -14.44 -6.29 1.72
N GLU A 28 -15.51 -5.66 1.23
CA GLU A 28 -16.74 -6.34 0.79
C GLU A 28 -16.46 -7.32 -0.36
N GLU A 29 -15.36 -7.15 -1.09
CA GLU A 29 -14.92 -8.02 -2.19
C GLU A 29 -13.89 -9.07 -1.75
N GLY A 30 -13.50 -9.11 -0.47
CA GLY A 30 -12.53 -10.05 0.10
C GLY A 30 -11.07 -9.89 -0.38
N ALA A 31 -10.77 -8.90 -1.23
CA ALA A 31 -9.43 -8.70 -1.80
C ALA A 31 -8.40 -8.27 -0.75
N GLY A 32 -8.87 -7.60 0.30
CA GLY A 32 -8.07 -7.06 1.39
C GLY A 32 -7.41 -5.75 1.00
N VAL A 33 -7.49 -4.77 1.92
CA VAL A 33 -6.77 -3.51 1.80
C VAL A 33 -5.43 -3.61 2.52
N PHE A 34 -4.39 -3.04 1.93
CA PHE A 34 -3.03 -3.04 2.43
C PHE A 34 -2.51 -1.62 2.61
N GLY A 35 -1.66 -1.45 3.61
CA GLY A 35 -0.96 -0.21 3.90
C GLY A 35 0.54 -0.38 3.72
N SER A 36 1.18 0.55 3.01
CA SER A 36 2.64 0.57 2.82
C SER A 36 3.20 1.95 3.10
N TYR A 37 4.44 2.02 3.60
CA TYR A 37 5.15 3.27 3.82
C TYR A 37 5.70 3.84 2.50
N VAL A 38 5.54 5.14 2.30
CA VAL A 38 6.16 5.87 1.18
C VAL A 38 7.64 6.16 1.47
N GLU A 39 7.96 6.40 2.74
CA GLU A 39 9.31 6.72 3.22
C GLU A 39 9.62 5.89 4.47
N HIS A 40 10.85 5.41 4.58
CA HIS A 40 11.29 4.59 5.70
C HIS A 40 12.05 5.48 6.71
N HIS A 41 11.83 5.27 8.01
CA HIS A 41 12.51 5.96 9.12
C HIS A 41 12.22 7.47 9.31
N THR A 42 11.05 7.95 8.91
CA THR A 42 10.62 9.34 9.17
C THR A 42 9.33 9.36 10.01
N PRO A 43 9.32 9.96 11.21
CA PRO A 43 8.08 10.24 11.94
C PRO A 43 7.14 11.08 11.06
N GLY A 44 5.89 10.64 10.86
CA GLY A 44 4.93 11.30 9.96
C GLY A 44 5.00 10.87 8.49
N ALA A 45 5.74 9.81 8.17
CA ALA A 45 5.82 9.27 6.81
C ALA A 45 4.43 9.00 6.22
N TRP A 46 4.29 9.36 4.94
CA TRP A 46 3.09 9.10 4.17
C TRP A 46 2.89 7.59 3.97
N ARG A 47 1.63 7.18 3.81
CA ARG A 47 1.23 5.82 3.48
C ARG A 47 0.53 5.73 2.15
N LEU A 48 0.76 4.63 1.46
CA LEU A 48 -0.05 4.14 0.36
C LEU A 48 -1.10 3.20 0.92
N LEU A 49 -2.36 3.42 0.55
CA LEU A 49 -3.44 2.47 0.72
C LEU A 49 -3.70 1.82 -0.63
N TRP A 50 -3.70 0.50 -0.71
CA TRP A 50 -3.83 -0.22 -1.98
C TRP A 50 -4.47 -1.60 -1.81
N ARG A 51 -4.87 -2.22 -2.93
CA ARG A 51 -5.38 -3.60 -3.00
C ARG A 51 -4.95 -4.29 -4.29
N TYR A 52 -5.03 -5.61 -4.31
CA TYR A 52 -4.98 -6.37 -5.57
C TYR A 52 -6.28 -6.18 -6.37
N GLY A 53 -6.15 -6.21 -7.69
CA GLY A 53 -7.25 -6.01 -8.62
C GLY A 53 -7.48 -4.53 -8.99
N PRO A 54 -8.59 -4.22 -9.69
CA PRO A 54 -9.69 -5.13 -10.00
C PRO A 54 -9.37 -6.13 -11.13
N GLY A 55 -8.39 -5.86 -11.99
CA GLY A 55 -7.96 -6.78 -13.04
C GLY A 55 -6.92 -7.82 -12.58
N PRO A 56 -6.69 -8.87 -13.39
CA PRO A 56 -5.65 -9.84 -13.11
C PRO A 56 -4.27 -9.17 -13.11
N ARG A 57 -3.48 -9.43 -12.06
CA ARG A 57 -2.11 -8.91 -11.88
C ARG A 57 -2.03 -7.38 -11.74
N GLU A 58 -3.12 -6.74 -11.34
CA GLU A 58 -3.15 -5.32 -11.04
C GLU A 58 -3.02 -5.03 -9.55
N ILE A 59 -2.44 -3.88 -9.25
CA ILE A 59 -2.48 -3.23 -7.94
C ILE A 59 -3.19 -1.90 -8.13
N THR A 60 -4.26 -1.68 -7.37
CA THR A 60 -4.96 -0.39 -7.32
C THR A 60 -4.52 0.39 -6.10
N VAL A 61 -4.02 1.61 -6.32
CA VAL A 61 -3.78 2.58 -5.24
C VAL A 61 -5.10 3.28 -4.93
N LEU A 62 -5.58 3.11 -3.69
CA LEU A 62 -6.83 3.66 -3.18
C LEU A 62 -6.63 5.06 -2.58
N GLY A 63 -5.43 5.37 -2.11
CA GLY A 63 -5.12 6.67 -1.54
C GLY A 63 -3.67 6.82 -1.11
N VAL A 64 -3.25 8.07 -0.93
CA VAL A 64 -1.94 8.43 -0.37
C VAL A 64 -2.15 9.55 0.65
N GLY A 65 -1.59 9.42 1.84
CA GLY A 65 -1.75 10.44 2.88
C GLY A 65 -0.85 10.25 4.10
N PRO A 66 -0.81 11.25 5.01
CA PRO A 66 0.02 11.17 6.22
C PRO A 66 -0.44 10.04 7.16
N HIS A 67 0.45 9.59 8.04
CA HIS A 67 0.04 8.80 9.20
C HIS A 67 -0.95 9.62 10.04
N PRO A 68 -2.13 9.09 10.42
CA PRO A 68 -2.97 9.70 11.44
C PRO A 68 -2.27 9.78 12.80
#